data_AF-A0A3A9VNR1-F1
#
_entry.id   AF-A0A3A9VNR1-F1
#
_cell.length_a   1.000
_cell.length_b   1.000
_cell.length_c   1.000
_cell.angle_alpha   90.00
_cell.angle_beta   90.00
_cell.angle_gamma   90.00
#
_symmetry.space_group_name_H-M   'P 1'
#
loop_
_entity.id
_entity.type
_entity.pdbx_description
1 polymer ?
#
loop_
_entity_poly.entity_id
_entity_poly.type
_entity_poly.pdbx_seq_one_letter_code
_entity_poly.pdbx_strand_id
1 'polypeptide(L)'
;MKKTKLLVLGLFLICLQSCCPFLVDCENSDDDPIFSRYEPVLLDRNNFENSVSLKNPLSITTSGKIYIKDDLLFINEVHKGFHIYDNSDPTSPTPIKFLEAPGSTDLAIRDNMIYINQATDLIAVEYDTTNGITLTKRVINVFPELRSPDGFLPYNIPENNVVVGWTLIN
;
A
#
# COMPACT_ATOMS: atom_id res chain seq x y z
N MET A 1 2.70 42.30 -49.98
CA MET A 1 2.40 40.87 -49.72
C MET A 1 3.55 40.11 -49.05
N LYS A 2 4.81 40.17 -49.51
CA LYS A 2 5.95 39.46 -48.85
C LYS A 2 6.23 39.94 -47.42
N LYS A 3 6.18 41.26 -47.16
CA LYS A 3 6.40 41.84 -45.82
C LYS A 3 5.32 41.45 -44.80
N THR A 4 4.06 41.35 -45.23
CA THR A 4 2.93 40.94 -44.40
C THR A 4 3.03 39.45 -44.01
N LYS A 5 3.49 38.59 -44.94
CA LYS A 5 3.75 37.17 -44.65
C LYS A 5 4.93 36.99 -43.68
N LEU A 6 5.97 37.82 -43.79
CA LEU A 6 7.13 37.79 -42.88
C LEU A 6 6.75 38.23 -41.46
N LEU A 7 5.85 39.21 -41.34
CA LEU A 7 5.37 39.72 -40.06
C LEU A 7 4.42 38.72 -39.36
N VAL A 8 3.56 38.03 -40.12
CA VAL A 8 2.71 36.95 -39.61
C VAL A 8 3.55 35.73 -39.20
N LEU A 9 4.61 35.40 -39.94
CA LEU A 9 5.54 34.31 -39.58
C LEU A 9 6.30 34.62 -38.28
N GLY A 10 6.75 35.87 -38.10
CA GLY A 10 7.37 36.31 -36.85
C GLY A 10 6.43 36.25 -35.65
N LEU A 11 5.17 36.63 -35.83
CA LEU A 11 4.15 36.54 -34.77
C LEU A 11 3.82 35.08 -34.40
N PHE A 12 3.82 34.17 -35.37
CA PHE A 12 3.60 32.74 -35.15
C PHE A 12 4.78 32.06 -34.42
N LEU A 13 6.02 32.50 -34.68
CA LEU A 13 7.22 32.03 -33.99
C LEU A 13 7.28 32.48 -32.52
N ILE A 14 6.67 33.61 -32.17
CA ILE A 14 6.54 34.09 -30.79
C ILE A 14 5.50 33.27 -30.00
N CYS A 15 4.44 32.80 -30.65
CA CYS A 15 3.44 31.91 -30.03
C CYS A 15 3.96 30.48 -29.75
N LEU A 16 5.06 30.06 -30.39
CA LEU A 16 5.72 28.77 -30.15
C LEU A 16 6.69 28.80 -28.95
N GLN A 17 6.86 29.95 -28.29
CA GLN A 17 7.76 30.14 -27.14
C GLN A 17 7.07 29.87 -25.78
N SER A 18 5.96 29.13 -25.76
CA SER A 18 5.11 28.90 -24.58
C SER A 18 5.77 28.12 -23.43
N CYS A 19 7.09 27.86 -23.47
CA CYS A 19 7.76 27.00 -22.49
C CYS A 19 8.86 27.65 -21.62
N CYS A 20 9.30 28.89 -21.88
CA CYS A 20 10.01 29.74 -20.91
C CYS A 20 10.17 31.13 -21.57
N PRO A 21 9.54 32.20 -21.06
CA PRO A 21 9.88 33.54 -21.50
C PRO A 21 11.35 33.84 -21.17
N PHE A 22 12.10 34.41 -22.11
CA PHE A 22 13.52 34.82 -21.96
C PHE A 22 13.85 35.75 -20.78
N LEU A 23 12.87 36.11 -19.95
CA LEU A 23 13.00 36.99 -18.78
C LEU A 23 12.65 36.31 -17.46
N VAL A 24 12.31 35.02 -17.48
CA VAL A 24 12.07 34.23 -16.27
C VAL A 24 13.18 33.19 -16.20
N ASP A 25 14.05 33.37 -15.21
CA ASP A 25 15.09 32.44 -14.86
C ASP A 25 14.42 31.15 -14.36
N CYS A 26 14.30 30.16 -15.25
CA CYS A 26 13.72 28.85 -14.99
C CYS A 26 14.72 27.95 -14.22
N GLU A 27 15.71 28.52 -13.53
CA GLU A 27 16.85 27.83 -12.91
C GLU A 27 16.99 28.11 -11.40
N ASN A 28 15.94 28.61 -10.74
CA ASN A 28 15.93 28.78 -9.29
C ASN A 28 14.58 28.36 -8.70
N SER A 29 14.36 27.05 -8.61
CA SER A 29 13.69 26.55 -7.42
C SER A 29 14.73 25.84 -6.56
N ASP A 30 15.10 26.48 -5.45
CA ASP A 30 15.76 25.84 -4.31
C ASP A 30 14.81 24.82 -3.66
N ASP A 31 14.11 24.02 -4.46
CA ASP A 31 13.30 22.91 -3.97
C ASP A 31 14.30 21.83 -3.60
N ASP A 32 14.75 21.85 -2.35
CA ASP A 32 15.37 20.68 -1.73
C ASP A 32 14.56 19.44 -2.14
N PRO A 33 15.20 18.37 -2.62
CA PRO A 33 14.47 17.19 -3.08
C PRO A 33 13.49 16.76 -1.99
N ILE A 34 12.20 16.77 -2.31
CA ILE A 34 11.15 16.44 -1.34
C ILE A 34 11.28 14.94 -1.08
N PHE A 35 11.97 14.60 0.00
CA PHE A 35 12.04 13.23 0.51
C PHE A 35 10.83 12.95 1.39
N SER A 36 10.39 11.69 1.40
CA SER A 36 9.39 11.25 2.36
C SER A 36 9.89 11.47 3.79
N ARG A 37 8.99 11.87 4.68
CA ARG A 37 9.26 11.90 6.13
C ARG A 37 9.19 10.51 6.75
N TYR A 38 8.99 9.48 5.94
CA TYR A 38 8.88 8.10 6.37
C TYR A 38 9.99 7.25 5.77
N GLU A 39 10.48 6.31 6.55
CA GLU A 39 11.36 5.24 6.09
C GLU A 39 10.55 3.97 5.83
N PRO A 40 10.86 3.22 4.75
CA PRO A 40 10.15 1.99 4.44
C PRO A 40 10.55 0.89 5.43
N VAL A 41 9.57 0.15 5.93
CA VAL A 41 9.79 -1.08 6.69
C VAL A 41 9.92 -2.22 5.69
N LEU A 42 11.08 -2.88 5.70
CA LEU A 42 11.44 -3.91 4.74
C LEU A 42 11.37 -5.29 5.35
N LEU A 43 11.06 -6.27 4.51
CA LEU A 43 11.15 -7.68 4.85
C LEU A 43 11.77 -8.44 3.68
N ASP A 44 12.76 -9.29 3.98
CA ASP A 44 13.35 -10.18 2.96
C ASP A 44 12.26 -11.05 2.32
N ARG A 45 12.33 -11.27 1.01
CA ARG A 45 11.31 -11.96 0.23
C ARG A 45 11.01 -13.36 0.79
N ASN A 46 12.02 -14.13 1.18
CA ASN A 46 11.78 -15.47 1.71
C ASN A 46 11.08 -15.39 3.07
N ASN A 47 11.49 -14.46 3.94
CA ASN A 47 10.78 -14.24 5.21
C ASN A 47 9.34 -13.75 4.97
N PHE A 48 9.11 -12.94 3.93
CA PHE A 48 7.81 -12.37 3.60
C PHE A 48 6.83 -13.43 3.14
N GLU A 49 7.31 -14.35 2.31
CA GLU A 49 6.51 -15.46 1.83
C GLU A 49 6.09 -16.43 2.95
N ASN A 50 6.94 -16.56 3.97
CA ASN A 50 6.72 -17.42 5.15
C ASN A 50 6.14 -16.69 6.37
N SER A 51 5.78 -15.40 6.25
CA SER A 51 5.36 -14.56 7.38
C SER A 51 3.91 -14.74 7.81
N VAL A 52 3.07 -15.34 6.97
CA VAL A 52 1.62 -15.42 7.22
C VAL A 52 1.33 -16.50 8.26
N SER A 53 0.76 -16.11 9.40
CA SER A 53 0.51 -17.05 10.51
C SER A 53 -0.63 -16.60 11.44
N LEU A 54 -1.23 -17.54 12.16
CA LEU A 54 -2.15 -17.21 13.26
C LEU A 54 -1.37 -17.01 14.56
N LYS A 55 -1.70 -15.93 15.27
CA LYS A 55 -1.21 -15.60 16.61
C LYS A 55 -2.36 -15.54 17.61
N ASN A 56 -2.00 -15.48 18.89
CA ASN A 56 -2.95 -15.12 19.94
C ASN A 56 -3.49 -13.70 19.71
N PRO A 57 -4.69 -13.38 20.23
CA PRO A 57 -5.23 -12.03 20.19
C PRO A 57 -4.23 -10.97 20.65
N LEU A 58 -4.23 -9.84 19.95
CA LEU A 58 -3.44 -8.66 20.28
C LEU A 58 -4.37 -7.46 20.47
N SER A 59 -3.90 -6.46 21.21
CA SER A 59 -4.62 -5.19 21.30
C SER A 59 -4.53 -4.43 19.99
N ILE A 60 -5.64 -3.83 19.57
CA ILE A 60 -5.70 -2.97 18.39
C ILE A 60 -4.93 -1.68 18.68
N THR A 61 -4.01 -1.31 17.78
CA THR A 61 -3.28 -0.03 17.88
C THR A 61 -3.76 0.96 16.83
N THR A 62 -3.68 0.57 15.55
CA THR A 62 -4.07 1.38 14.40
C THR A 62 -4.97 0.55 13.51
N SER A 63 -6.28 0.75 13.64
CA SER A 63 -7.28 0.04 12.85
C SER A 63 -7.47 0.64 11.46
N GLY A 64 -7.77 -0.24 10.50
CA GLY A 64 -8.21 0.08 9.16
C GLY A 64 -9.65 -0.33 8.93
N LYS A 65 -9.89 -1.01 7.80
CA LYS A 65 -11.22 -1.49 7.41
C LYS A 65 -11.72 -2.63 8.30
N ILE A 66 -13.04 -2.76 8.34
CA ILE A 66 -13.76 -3.81 9.06
C ILE A 66 -14.52 -4.67 8.06
N TYR A 67 -14.48 -5.99 8.23
CA TYR A 67 -15.19 -6.97 7.42
C TYR A 67 -15.96 -7.94 8.31
N ILE A 68 -17.18 -8.30 7.90
CA ILE A 68 -17.99 -9.29 8.58
C ILE A 68 -18.26 -10.42 7.60
N LYS A 69 -18.07 -11.66 8.06
CA LYS A 69 -18.46 -12.88 7.36
C LYS A 69 -19.07 -13.83 8.37
N ASP A 70 -20.34 -14.16 8.17
CA ASP A 70 -21.12 -14.98 9.11
C ASP A 70 -20.99 -14.40 10.53
N ASP A 71 -20.64 -15.21 11.52
CA ASP A 71 -20.42 -14.77 12.91
C ASP A 71 -18.98 -14.30 13.18
N LEU A 72 -18.19 -14.02 12.14
CA LEU A 72 -16.81 -13.54 12.30
C LEU A 72 -16.67 -12.07 11.91
N LEU A 73 -15.92 -11.34 12.72
CA LEU A 73 -15.53 -9.96 12.49
C LEU A 73 -14.02 -9.88 12.30
N PHE A 74 -13.59 -9.32 11.17
CA PHE A 74 -12.21 -9.08 10.83
C PHE A 74 -11.92 -7.58 10.87
N ILE A 75 -10.93 -7.17 11.65
CA ILE A 75 -10.51 -5.77 11.77
C ILE A 75 -9.08 -5.67 11.28
N ASN A 76 -8.84 -4.90 10.22
CA ASN A 76 -7.49 -4.66 9.73
C ASN A 76 -6.67 -3.90 10.78
N GLU A 77 -5.47 -4.38 11.06
CA GLU A 77 -4.41 -3.63 11.74
C GLU A 77 -3.44 -3.17 10.64
N VAL A 78 -3.35 -1.86 10.42
CA VAL A 78 -2.71 -1.28 9.25
C VAL A 78 -1.30 -1.86 9.06
N HIS A 79 -1.08 -2.51 7.91
CA HIS A 79 0.19 -3.13 7.49
C HIS A 79 0.68 -4.31 8.36
N LYS A 80 -0.10 -4.80 9.32
CA LYS A 80 0.31 -5.90 10.20
C LYS A 80 -0.51 -7.17 9.97
N GLY A 81 -1.80 -7.04 9.69
CA GLY A 81 -2.68 -8.20 9.62
C GLY A 81 -4.14 -7.89 9.91
N PHE A 82 -4.86 -8.88 10.42
CA PHE A 82 -6.28 -8.78 10.73
C PHE A 82 -6.58 -9.42 12.08
N HIS A 83 -7.23 -8.68 12.95
CA HIS A 83 -7.81 -9.22 14.17
C HIS A 83 -9.07 -10.00 13.82
N ILE A 84 -9.25 -11.16 14.42
CA ILE A 84 -10.40 -12.06 14.22
C ILE A 84 -11.17 -12.12 15.53
N TYR A 85 -12.45 -11.76 15.47
CA TYR A 85 -13.39 -11.76 16.58
C TYR A 85 -14.56 -12.70 16.29
N ASP A 86 -15.05 -13.36 17.35
CA ASP A 86 -16.40 -13.91 17.39
C ASP A 86 -17.37 -12.73 17.49
N ASN A 87 -18.34 -12.69 16.58
CA ASN A 87 -19.35 -11.66 16.45
C ASN A 87 -20.77 -12.27 16.43
N SER A 88 -20.95 -13.47 16.99
CA SER A 88 -22.27 -14.09 17.19
C SER A 88 -23.21 -13.27 18.06
N ASP A 89 -22.67 -12.49 19.01
CA ASP A 89 -23.33 -11.37 19.67
C ASP A 89 -22.68 -10.04 19.24
N PRO A 90 -23.27 -9.31 18.27
CA PRO A 90 -22.71 -8.04 17.79
C PRO A 90 -22.63 -6.93 18.85
N THR A 91 -23.31 -7.08 19.99
CA THR A 91 -23.23 -6.11 21.09
C THR A 91 -22.02 -6.35 21.98
N SER A 92 -21.40 -7.53 21.91
CA SER A 92 -20.23 -7.92 22.70
C SER A 92 -19.29 -8.86 21.94
N PRO A 93 -18.59 -8.37 20.89
CA PRO A 93 -17.66 -9.19 20.12
C PRO A 93 -16.48 -9.65 20.98
N THR A 94 -16.01 -10.88 20.81
CA THR A 94 -14.90 -11.44 21.60
C THR A 94 -13.68 -11.77 20.73
N PRO A 95 -12.46 -11.37 21.12
CA PRO A 95 -11.27 -11.60 20.30
C PRO A 95 -10.87 -13.08 20.34
N ILE A 96 -10.64 -13.68 19.17
CA ILE A 96 -10.27 -15.10 19.03
C ILE A 96 -8.79 -15.24 18.66
N LYS A 97 -8.36 -14.57 17.59
CA LYS A 97 -7.00 -14.69 17.02
C LYS A 97 -6.56 -13.42 16.31
N PHE A 98 -5.27 -13.36 15.98
CA PHE A 98 -4.72 -12.38 15.06
C PHE A 98 -4.11 -13.10 13.86
N LEU A 99 -4.57 -12.79 12.65
CA LEU A 99 -3.97 -13.25 11.40
C LEU A 99 -2.86 -12.29 11.00
N GLU A 100 -1.62 -12.67 11.29
CA GLU A 100 -0.43 -11.94 10.89
C GLU A 100 -0.26 -12.05 9.37
N ALA A 101 -0.21 -10.90 8.71
CA ALA A 101 0.03 -10.77 7.27
C ALA A 101 0.70 -9.42 7.02
N PRO A 102 2.03 -9.31 7.23
CA PRO A 102 2.75 -8.05 7.12
C PRO A 102 2.57 -7.40 5.74
N GLY A 103 2.38 -6.09 5.72
CA GLY A 103 2.07 -5.33 4.52
C GLY A 103 0.63 -5.46 4.04
N SER A 104 -0.24 -6.14 4.79
CA SER A 104 -1.65 -6.24 4.40
C SER A 104 -2.36 -4.90 4.48
N THR A 105 -3.15 -4.61 3.45
CA THR A 105 -3.96 -3.39 3.36
C THR A 105 -5.44 -3.70 3.28
N ASP A 106 -5.80 -4.85 2.71
CA ASP A 106 -7.19 -5.19 2.48
C ASP A 106 -7.42 -6.70 2.42
N LEU A 107 -8.66 -7.11 2.66
CA LEU A 107 -9.11 -8.47 2.42
C LEU A 107 -10.46 -8.52 1.71
N ALA A 108 -10.72 -9.64 1.06
CA ALA A 108 -12.04 -10.02 0.57
C ALA A 108 -12.28 -11.48 0.93
N ILE A 109 -13.53 -11.84 1.24
CA ILE A 109 -13.88 -13.20 1.64
C ILE A 109 -14.91 -13.75 0.66
N ARG A 110 -14.64 -14.94 0.13
CA ARG A 110 -15.60 -15.70 -0.66
C ARG A 110 -15.57 -17.14 -0.20
N ASP A 111 -16.75 -17.68 0.09
CA ASP A 111 -16.90 -19.01 0.68
C ASP A 111 -16.03 -19.10 1.94
N ASN A 112 -15.11 -20.06 2.02
CA ASN A 112 -14.17 -20.23 3.13
C ASN A 112 -12.76 -19.69 2.86
N MET A 113 -12.60 -18.90 1.79
CA MET A 113 -11.31 -18.37 1.33
C MET A 113 -11.21 -16.87 1.61
N ILE A 114 -10.15 -16.48 2.30
CA ILE A 114 -9.76 -15.08 2.54
C ILE A 114 -8.69 -14.72 1.53
N TYR A 115 -8.98 -13.74 0.69
CA TYR A 115 -8.05 -13.15 -0.25
C TYR A 115 -7.48 -11.90 0.38
N ILE A 116 -6.16 -11.81 0.50
CA ILE A 116 -5.48 -10.70 1.16
C ILE A 116 -4.57 -10.00 0.16
N ASN A 117 -4.73 -8.68 0.07
CA ASN A 117 -3.73 -7.82 -0.54
C ASN A 117 -2.59 -7.66 0.47
N GLN A 118 -1.54 -8.47 0.32
CA GLN A 118 -0.36 -8.49 1.19
C GLN A 118 0.79 -7.79 0.45
N ALA A 119 1.03 -6.52 0.75
CA ALA A 119 2.02 -5.68 0.06
C ALA A 119 1.92 -5.79 -1.47
N THR A 120 2.92 -6.37 -2.12
CA THR A 120 2.98 -6.54 -3.58
C THR A 120 2.26 -7.81 -4.07
N ASP A 121 1.87 -8.71 -3.17
CA ASP A 121 1.34 -10.04 -3.50
C ASP A 121 -0.15 -10.16 -3.19
N LEU A 122 -0.85 -10.99 -3.96
CA LEU A 122 -2.18 -11.49 -3.62
C LEU A 122 -2.04 -12.90 -3.03
N ILE A 123 -2.52 -13.10 -1.80
CA ILE A 123 -2.56 -14.43 -1.17
C ILE A 123 -3.99 -14.90 -0.98
N ALA A 124 -4.19 -16.21 -1.07
CA ALA A 124 -5.43 -16.89 -0.75
C ALA A 124 -5.19 -17.80 0.46
N VAL A 125 -5.93 -17.56 1.52
CA VAL A 125 -5.81 -18.24 2.81
C VAL A 125 -7.14 -18.86 3.16
N GLU A 126 -7.15 -20.18 3.34
CA GLU A 126 -8.28 -20.88 3.91
C GLU A 126 -8.23 -20.75 5.43
N TYR A 127 -9.35 -20.38 6.05
CA TYR A 127 -9.47 -20.25 7.50
C TYR A 127 -10.44 -21.30 8.03
N ASP A 128 -9.96 -22.13 8.95
CA ASP A 128 -10.73 -23.12 9.67
C ASP A 128 -10.65 -22.78 11.16
N THR A 129 -11.79 -22.58 11.80
CA THR A 129 -11.86 -22.21 13.23
C THR A 129 -11.24 -23.28 14.13
N THR A 130 -11.15 -24.53 13.68
CA THR A 130 -10.54 -25.66 14.40
C THR A 130 -9.11 -25.94 13.97
N ASN A 131 -8.82 -25.86 12.67
CA ASN A 131 -7.52 -26.28 12.10
C ASN A 131 -6.55 -25.11 11.81
N GLY A 132 -6.99 -23.85 12.00
CA GLY A 132 -6.16 -22.67 11.85
C GLY A 132 -6.22 -22.08 10.44
N ILE A 133 -5.06 -21.84 9.82
CA ILE A 133 -4.99 -21.30 8.45
C ILE A 133 -4.15 -22.19 7.55
N THR A 134 -4.53 -22.21 6.27
CA THR A 134 -3.72 -22.80 5.19
C THR A 134 -3.56 -21.79 4.07
N LEU A 135 -2.31 -21.41 3.75
CA LEU A 135 -2.02 -20.60 2.57
C LEU A 135 -2.11 -21.50 1.33
N THR A 136 -3.14 -21.32 0.52
CA THR A 136 -3.43 -22.20 -0.63
C THR A 136 -2.81 -21.69 -1.91
N LYS A 137 -2.63 -20.37 -2.04
CA LYS A 137 -2.02 -19.75 -3.20
C LYS A 137 -1.39 -18.41 -2.86
N ARG A 138 -0.29 -18.10 -3.54
CA ARG A 138 0.33 -16.78 -3.62
C ARG A 138 0.50 -16.42 -5.09
N VAL A 139 0.10 -15.22 -5.46
CA VAL A 139 0.38 -14.62 -6.77
C VAL A 139 1.29 -13.43 -6.52
N ILE A 140 2.52 -13.57 -6.97
CA ILE A 140 3.63 -12.66 -6.65
C ILE A 140 3.55 -11.40 -7.53
N ASN A 141 3.81 -10.23 -6.95
CA ASN A 141 3.94 -8.94 -7.64
C ASN A 141 2.72 -8.56 -8.51
N VAL A 142 1.51 -8.75 -7.98
CA VAL A 142 0.26 -8.36 -8.64
C VAL A 142 -0.09 -6.90 -8.35
N PHE A 143 0.31 -6.40 -7.18
CA PHE A 143 0.03 -5.04 -6.73
C PHE A 143 1.28 -4.16 -6.84
N PRO A 144 1.11 -2.84 -7.03
CA PRO A 144 2.22 -1.90 -6.94
C PRO A 144 2.79 -1.86 -5.52
N GLU A 145 4.02 -1.38 -5.38
CA GLU A 145 4.63 -1.20 -4.07
C GLU A 145 3.84 -0.23 -3.19
N LEU A 146 3.88 -0.48 -1.87
CA LEU A 146 3.21 0.36 -0.89
C LEU A 146 3.80 1.77 -0.91
N ARG A 147 2.94 2.77 -1.09
CA ARG A 147 3.33 4.18 -0.95
C ARG A 147 3.45 4.56 0.51
N SER A 148 4.32 5.52 0.79
CA SER A 148 4.40 6.15 2.10
C SER A 148 3.11 6.92 2.43
N PRO A 149 2.85 7.23 3.70
CA PRO A 149 1.69 8.03 4.10
C PRO A 149 1.64 9.43 3.46
N ASP A 150 2.79 9.99 3.07
CA ASP A 150 2.89 11.25 2.33
C ASP A 150 2.91 11.07 0.79
N GLY A 151 2.66 9.85 0.29
CA GLY A 151 2.35 9.56 -1.12
C GLY A 151 3.54 9.19 -2.01
N PHE A 152 4.74 9.14 -1.45
CA PHE A 152 5.97 8.81 -2.17
C PHE A 152 6.10 7.31 -2.41
N LEU A 153 6.79 6.97 -3.49
CA LEU A 153 7.25 5.60 -3.73
C LEU A 153 8.50 5.33 -2.89
N PRO A 154 8.71 4.07 -2.49
CA PRO A 154 9.96 3.68 -1.84
C PRO A 154 11.15 3.92 -2.78
N TYR A 155 12.26 4.37 -2.20
CA TYR A 155 13.49 4.67 -2.92
C TYR A 155 14.64 3.81 -2.38
N ASN A 156 15.50 3.34 -3.28
CA ASN A 156 16.71 2.57 -2.96
C ASN A 156 16.43 1.29 -2.14
N ILE A 157 15.40 0.54 -2.51
CA ILE A 157 15.07 -0.74 -1.86
C ILE A 157 16.10 -1.80 -2.27
N PRO A 158 16.74 -2.51 -1.31
CA PRO A 158 17.64 -3.61 -1.63
C PRO A 158 16.94 -4.69 -2.45
N GLU A 159 17.72 -5.39 -3.29
CA GLU A 159 17.21 -6.54 -4.03
C GLU A 159 16.61 -7.58 -3.06
N ASN A 160 15.61 -8.31 -3.53
CA ASN A 160 14.93 -9.37 -2.78
C ASN A 160 14.24 -8.91 -1.48
N ASN A 161 13.90 -7.62 -1.35
CA ASN A 161 13.12 -7.10 -0.23
C ASN A 161 11.73 -6.64 -0.68
N VAL A 162 10.80 -6.66 0.26
CA VAL A 162 9.42 -6.18 0.08
C VAL A 162 9.15 -5.07 1.09
N VAL A 163 8.60 -3.96 0.62
CA VAL A 163 8.09 -2.91 1.51
C VAL A 163 6.79 -3.39 2.12
N VAL A 164 6.80 -3.60 3.43
CA VAL A 164 5.65 -4.09 4.21
C VAL A 164 5.04 -3.00 5.09
N GLY A 165 5.57 -1.78 5.09
CA GLY A 165 5.04 -0.68 5.89
C GLY A 165 5.98 0.53 5.87
N TRP A 166 5.70 1.48 6.75
CA TRP A 166 6.41 2.75 6.83
C TRP A 166 6.46 3.25 8.28
N THR A 167 7.60 3.82 8.68
CA THR A 167 7.82 4.42 10.00
C THR A 167 8.17 5.89 9.83
N LEU A 168 7.61 6.77 10.66
CA LEU A 168 7.96 8.19 10.64
C LEU A 168 9.42 8.36 11.10
N ILE A 169 10.21 9.08 10.31
CA ILE A 169 11.56 9.48 10.68
C ILE A 169 11.44 10.55 11.77
N ASN A 170 11.98 10.27 12.95
CA ASN A 170 11.99 11.21 14.09
C ASN A 170 13.25 12.09 14.07
#